data_AF-A0A5C4NM54-F1
#
_entry.id   AF-A0A5C4NM54-F1
#
_cell.length_a   1.000
_cell.length_b   1.000
_cell.length_c   1.000
_cell.angle_alpha   90.00
_cell.angle_beta   90.00
_cell.angle_gamma   90.00
#
_symmetry.space_group_name_H-M   'P 1'
#
loop_
_entity.id
_entity.type
_entity.pdbx_description
1 polymer ?
#
loop_
_entity_poly.entity_id
_entity_poly.type
_entity_poly.pdbx_seq_one_letter_code
_entity_poly.pdbx_strand_id
1 'polypeptide(L)'
;MDLLLDALLAWIEAETDYETADLPRPTLVLMRPPDLTREYYSAAPQLLPSDGVDDRLLALYSAEDGAHGTIYVLSPEYVTDAEHWEDPAENPIFREIVLHELIHHIQWQTGAAATWPCPAHGETEAYLLGGRYLRETRTDDPIPNRTFWAHAYSIC
;
A
#
# COMPACT_ATOMS: atom_id res chain seq x y z
N MET A 1 -2.25 -1.74 15.41
CA MET A 1 -2.34 -1.33 14.00
C MET A 1 -2.67 0.14 13.88
N ASP A 2 -3.62 0.68 14.65
CA ASP A 2 -3.92 2.13 14.63
C ASP A 2 -2.70 3.04 14.85
N LEU A 3 -1.83 2.72 15.83
CA LEU A 3 -0.58 3.45 16.05
C LEU A 3 0.37 3.44 14.85
N LEU A 4 0.38 2.35 14.06
CA LEU A 4 1.17 2.28 12.84
C LEU A 4 0.57 3.22 11.78
N LEU A 5 -0.75 3.16 11.57
CA LEU A 5 -1.43 4.06 10.64
C LEU A 5 -1.19 5.53 11.02
N ASP A 6 -1.30 5.86 12.31
CA ASP A 6 -1.02 7.22 12.81
C ASP A 6 0.41 7.67 12.53
N ALA A 7 1.39 6.79 12.79
CA ALA A 7 2.79 7.10 12.54
C ALA A 7 3.08 7.30 11.04
N LEU A 8 2.46 6.50 10.17
CA LEU A 8 2.65 6.61 8.73
C LEU A 8 1.93 7.84 8.15
N LEU A 9 0.70 8.14 8.60
CA LEU A 9 -0.01 9.36 8.21
C LEU A 9 0.76 10.62 8.62
N ALA A 10 1.27 10.65 9.85
CA ALA A 10 2.12 11.76 10.32
C ALA A 10 3.42 11.89 9.51
N TRP A 11 4.02 10.77 9.09
CA TRP A 11 5.17 10.81 8.19
C TRP A 11 4.80 11.37 6.81
N ILE A 12 3.67 10.95 6.23
CA ILE A 12 3.20 11.46 4.93
C ILE A 12 2.95 12.97 5.00
N GLU A 13 2.30 13.47 6.05
CA GLU A 13 2.09 14.91 6.26
C GLU A 13 3.40 15.70 6.40
N ALA A 14 4.42 15.10 7.02
CA ALA A 14 5.74 15.74 7.12
C ALA A 14 6.50 15.80 5.79
N GLU A 15 6.20 14.89 4.85
CA GLU A 15 6.95 14.69 3.61
C GLU A 15 6.22 15.16 2.34
N THR A 16 4.96 15.60 2.48
CA THR A 16 4.07 16.01 1.39
C THR A 16 3.26 17.26 1.77
N ASP A 17 2.45 17.76 0.82
CA ASP A 17 1.51 18.87 1.07
C ASP A 17 0.12 18.37 1.55
N TYR A 18 -0.04 17.08 1.86
CA TYR A 18 -1.30 16.54 2.36
C TYR A 18 -1.50 16.86 3.84
N GLU A 19 -2.66 17.42 4.19
CA GLU A 19 -3.12 17.52 5.59
C GLU A 19 -3.77 16.20 6.01
N THR A 20 -3.17 15.47 6.95
CA THR A 20 -3.64 14.12 7.33
C THR A 20 -4.33 14.05 8.69
N ALA A 21 -4.14 15.06 9.55
CA ALA A 21 -4.62 15.07 10.93
C ALA A 21 -6.12 14.79 11.11
N ASP A 22 -6.97 15.25 10.20
CA ASP A 22 -8.43 15.11 10.25
C ASP A 22 -8.97 14.04 9.28
N LEU A 23 -8.10 13.31 8.57
CA LEU A 23 -8.53 12.27 7.65
C LEU A 23 -9.05 11.05 8.40
N PRO A 24 -10.21 10.49 7.99
CA PRO A 24 -10.73 9.29 8.62
C PRO A 24 -9.86 8.09 8.27
N ARG A 25 -9.46 7.29 9.25
CA ARG A 25 -8.57 6.15 9.02
C ARG A 25 -9.25 5.06 8.19
N PRO A 26 -8.55 4.43 7.23
CA PRO A 26 -9.04 3.24 6.58
C PRO A 26 -9.01 2.05 7.55
N THR A 27 -9.80 1.03 7.25
CA THR A 27 -9.67 -0.27 7.94
C THR A 27 -8.47 -1.01 7.39
N LEU A 28 -7.59 -1.53 8.25
CA LEU A 28 -6.47 -2.39 7.84
C LEU A 28 -6.82 -3.86 8.06
N VAL A 29 -6.87 -4.66 7.00
CA VAL A 29 -7.17 -6.09 7.03
C VAL A 29 -5.93 -6.87 6.64
N LEU A 30 -5.37 -7.62 7.58
CA LEU A 30 -4.24 -8.51 7.33
C LEU A 30 -4.72 -9.82 6.69
N MET A 31 -4.11 -10.20 5.58
CA MET A 31 -4.52 -11.36 4.78
C MET A 31 -3.38 -12.32 4.52
N ARG A 32 -3.70 -13.61 4.45
CA ARG A 32 -2.79 -14.64 3.94
C ARG A 32 -2.68 -14.52 2.41
N PRO A 33 -1.59 -14.99 1.79
CA PRO A 33 -1.39 -14.90 0.33
C PRO A 33 -2.60 -15.36 -0.53
N PRO A 34 -3.22 -16.54 -0.31
CA PRO A 34 -4.34 -16.98 -1.14
C PRO A 34 -5.63 -16.18 -0.89
N ASP A 35 -5.75 -15.52 0.26
CA ASP A 35 -6.92 -14.71 0.58
C ASP A 35 -6.81 -13.33 -0.07
N LEU A 36 -5.62 -12.71 -0.02
CA LEU A 36 -5.34 -11.46 -0.74
C LEU A 36 -5.46 -11.64 -2.26
N THR A 37 -4.93 -12.74 -2.78
CA THR A 37 -5.05 -13.07 -4.22
C THR A 37 -6.53 -13.19 -4.62
N ARG A 38 -7.34 -13.89 -3.82
CA ARG A 38 -8.77 -14.02 -4.11
C ARG A 38 -9.50 -12.68 -4.06
N GLU A 39 -9.14 -11.82 -3.13
CA GLU A 39 -9.72 -10.49 -3.00
C GLU A 39 -9.45 -9.65 -4.26
N TYR A 40 -8.17 -9.59 -4.69
CA TYR A 40 -7.76 -8.84 -5.89
C TYR A 40 -8.48 -9.31 -7.16
N TYR A 41 -8.64 -10.62 -7.34
CA TYR A 41 -9.30 -11.20 -8.50
C TYR A 41 -10.81 -11.37 -8.34
N SER A 42 -11.45 -10.81 -7.31
CA SER A 42 -12.88 -10.99 -7.02
C SER A 42 -13.79 -10.60 -8.18
N ALA A 43 -13.45 -9.53 -8.90
CA ALA A 43 -14.18 -9.06 -10.09
C ALA A 43 -13.83 -9.82 -11.38
N ALA A 44 -12.73 -10.59 -11.40
CA ALA A 44 -12.29 -11.38 -12.54
C ALA A 44 -11.71 -12.74 -12.12
N PRO A 45 -12.50 -13.65 -11.51
CA PRO A 45 -11.98 -14.90 -10.95
C PRO A 45 -11.32 -15.82 -11.98
N GLN A 46 -11.66 -15.68 -13.26
CA GLN A 46 -11.05 -16.43 -14.36
C GLN A 46 -9.56 -16.10 -14.59
N LEU A 47 -9.06 -14.99 -14.03
CA LEU A 47 -7.67 -14.58 -14.12
C LEU A 47 -6.82 -15.07 -12.94
N LEU A 48 -7.43 -15.77 -11.97
CA LEU A 48 -6.72 -16.34 -10.83
C LEU A 48 -5.58 -17.28 -11.30
N PRO A 49 -4.39 -17.18 -10.70
CA PRO A 49 -3.31 -18.14 -10.90
C PRO A 49 -3.75 -19.57 -10.59
N SER A 50 -3.18 -20.54 -11.30
CA SER A 50 -3.57 -21.96 -11.17
C SER A 50 -3.27 -22.57 -9.79
N ASP A 51 -2.26 -22.05 -9.10
CA ASP A 51 -1.91 -22.39 -7.72
C ASP A 51 -2.66 -21.53 -6.68
N GLY A 52 -3.45 -20.56 -7.14
CA GLY A 52 -4.30 -19.71 -6.30
C GLY A 52 -3.54 -18.59 -5.57
N VAL A 53 -2.27 -18.34 -5.90
CA VAL A 53 -1.45 -17.29 -5.26
C VAL A 53 -0.76 -16.46 -6.34
N ASP A 54 -0.89 -15.13 -6.24
CA ASP A 54 -0.10 -14.19 -7.03
C ASP A 54 0.93 -13.54 -6.11
N ASP A 55 2.17 -14.05 -6.12
CA ASP A 55 3.27 -13.59 -5.24
C ASP A 55 3.67 -12.12 -5.46
N ARG A 56 3.14 -11.47 -6.50
CA ARG A 56 3.38 -10.05 -6.77
C ARG A 56 2.46 -9.15 -5.96
N LEU A 57 1.36 -9.68 -5.43
CA LEU A 57 0.38 -8.91 -4.68
C LEU A 57 0.81 -8.78 -3.22
N LEU A 58 1.04 -7.54 -2.81
CA LEU A 58 1.43 -7.21 -1.43
C LEU A 58 0.32 -6.50 -0.67
N ALA A 59 -0.48 -5.69 -1.36
CA ALA A 59 -1.67 -5.06 -0.82
C ALA A 59 -2.60 -4.57 -1.95
N LEU A 60 -3.77 -4.06 -1.56
CA LEU A 60 -4.64 -3.23 -2.37
C LEU A 60 -5.52 -2.33 -1.48
N TYR A 61 -5.78 -1.12 -1.96
CA TYR A 61 -6.76 -0.20 -1.37
C TYR A 61 -8.11 -0.29 -2.10
N SER A 62 -9.18 -0.44 -1.32
CA SER A 62 -10.56 -0.32 -1.79
C SER A 62 -11.22 0.88 -1.12
N ALA A 63 -11.59 1.88 -1.91
CA ALA A 63 -12.27 3.08 -1.43
C ALA A 63 -13.75 2.83 -1.06
N GLU A 64 -14.35 1.81 -1.67
CA GLU A 64 -15.79 1.49 -1.51
C GLU A 64 -16.04 0.56 -0.31
N ASP A 65 -15.03 -0.17 0.16
CA ASP A 65 -15.17 -1.10 1.27
C ASP A 65 -14.96 -0.43 2.63
N GLY A 66 -15.85 -0.74 3.57
CA GLY A 66 -15.82 -0.15 4.91
C GLY A 66 -16.31 1.30 4.96
N ALA A 67 -16.27 1.92 6.14
CA ALA A 67 -16.81 3.28 6.32
C ALA A 67 -15.95 4.37 5.65
N HIS A 68 -14.65 4.14 5.54
CA HIS A 68 -13.65 5.13 5.12
C HIS A 68 -12.62 4.54 4.13
N GLY A 69 -12.97 3.42 3.51
CA GLY A 69 -12.05 2.61 2.72
C GLY A 69 -11.37 1.52 3.55
N THR A 70 -10.85 0.52 2.85
CA THR A 70 -10.19 -0.65 3.42
C THR A 70 -8.88 -0.91 2.69
N ILE A 71 -7.82 -1.13 3.44
CA ILE A 71 -6.53 -1.61 2.96
C ILE A 71 -6.46 -3.10 3.29
N TYR A 72 -6.45 -3.92 2.24
CA TYR A 72 -6.16 -5.34 2.36
C TYR A 72 -4.67 -5.53 2.11
N VAL A 73 -3.94 -6.03 3.11
CA VAL A 73 -2.48 -6.14 3.04
C VAL A 73 -2.05 -7.54 3.40
N LEU A 74 -1.01 -8.03 2.73
CA LEU A 74 -0.34 -9.27 3.08
C LEU A 74 0.11 -9.21 4.54
N SER A 75 -0.26 -10.20 5.35
CA SER A 75 0.11 -10.21 6.75
C SER A 75 1.64 -10.11 6.91
N PRO A 76 2.13 -9.36 7.90
CA PRO A 76 3.55 -9.00 7.99
C PRO A 76 4.49 -10.22 8.10
N GLU A 77 4.01 -11.35 8.62
CA GLU A 77 4.77 -12.61 8.68
C GLU A 77 5.11 -13.24 7.31
N TYR A 78 4.45 -12.79 6.23
CA TYR A 78 4.70 -13.26 4.86
C TYR A 78 5.52 -12.27 4.03
N VAL A 79 5.86 -11.10 4.59
CA VAL A 79 6.68 -10.09 3.90
C VAL A 79 8.15 -10.50 3.95
N THR A 80 8.91 -10.16 2.90
CA THR A 80 10.35 -10.39 2.83
C THR A 80 11.07 -9.95 4.11
N ASP A 81 11.99 -10.78 4.59
CA ASP A 81 12.82 -10.56 5.78
C ASP A 81 12.04 -10.49 7.11
N ALA A 82 10.76 -10.89 7.14
CA ALA A 82 9.94 -10.89 8.36
C ALA A 82 10.56 -11.72 9.50
N GLU A 83 11.29 -12.79 9.19
CA GLU A 83 11.98 -13.64 10.16
C GLU A 83 13.11 -12.93 10.93
N HIS A 84 13.53 -11.74 10.49
CA HIS A 84 14.57 -10.95 11.14
C HIS A 84 14.03 -9.97 12.20
N TRP A 85 12.71 -9.92 12.40
CA TRP A 85 12.04 -9.00 13.32
C TRP A 85 11.33 -9.77 14.44
N GLU A 86 11.43 -9.27 15.69
CA GLU A 86 10.68 -9.84 16.82
C GLU A 86 9.18 -9.63 16.66
N ASP A 87 8.78 -8.44 16.19
CA ASP A 87 7.45 -8.12 15.70
C ASP A 87 7.54 -7.87 14.18
N PRO A 88 7.00 -8.78 13.34
CA PRO A 88 6.99 -8.60 11.89
C PRO A 88 6.37 -7.28 11.41
N ALA A 89 5.46 -6.66 12.18
CA ALA A 89 4.88 -5.36 11.83
C ALA A 89 5.87 -4.18 11.98
N GLU A 90 7.03 -4.42 12.60
CA GLU A 90 8.13 -3.46 12.65
C GLU A 90 9.02 -3.48 11.40
N ASN A 91 8.89 -4.49 10.54
CA ASN A 91 9.60 -4.58 9.27
C ASN A 91 9.31 -3.33 8.39
N PRO A 92 10.31 -2.52 8.03
CA PRO A 92 10.12 -1.34 7.19
C PRO A 92 9.53 -1.65 5.81
N ILE A 93 9.76 -2.85 5.27
CA ILE A 93 9.14 -3.29 4.01
C ILE A 93 7.62 -3.42 4.18
N PHE A 94 7.16 -4.06 5.26
CA PHE A 94 5.73 -4.14 5.57
C PHE A 94 5.12 -2.74 5.77
N ARG A 95 5.82 -1.88 6.50
CA ARG A 95 5.36 -0.50 6.72
C ARG A 95 5.30 0.32 5.44
N GLU A 96 6.24 0.10 4.51
CA GLU A 96 6.22 0.72 3.19
C GLU A 96 5.03 0.25 2.34
N ILE A 97 4.71 -1.04 2.37
CA ILE A 97 3.52 -1.59 1.69
C ILE A 97 2.24 -0.91 2.23
N VAL A 98 2.11 -0.77 3.56
CA VAL A 98 0.97 -0.08 4.16
C VAL A 98 0.96 1.42 3.80
N LEU A 99 2.13 2.06 3.81
CA LEU A 99 2.29 3.47 3.43
C LEU A 99 1.87 3.74 1.99
N HIS A 100 2.20 2.83 1.07
CA HIS A 100 1.79 2.91 -0.33
C HIS A 100 0.26 2.99 -0.45
N GLU A 101 -0.45 2.07 0.19
CA GLU A 101 -1.92 2.07 0.16
C GLU A 101 -2.54 3.23 0.94
N LEU A 102 -1.88 3.72 1.99
CA LEU A 102 -2.30 4.93 2.69
C LEU A 102 -2.24 6.17 1.81
N ILE A 103 -1.28 6.25 0.88
CA ILE A 103 -1.21 7.35 -0.08
C ILE A 103 -2.44 7.31 -0.99
N HIS A 104 -2.85 6.14 -1.49
CA HIS A 104 -4.09 6.01 -2.27
C HIS A 104 -5.33 6.40 -1.47
N HIS A 105 -5.38 6.02 -0.19
CA HIS A 105 -6.44 6.45 0.70
C HIS A 105 -6.49 7.98 0.84
N ILE A 106 -5.36 8.65 1.09
CA ILE A 106 -5.28 10.11 1.20
C ILE A 106 -5.69 10.78 -0.13
N GLN A 107 -5.19 10.28 -1.25
CA GLN A 107 -5.52 10.77 -2.59
C GLN A 107 -7.03 10.70 -2.87
N TRP A 108 -7.71 9.68 -2.34
CA TRP A 108 -9.17 9.56 -2.41
C TRP A 108 -9.87 10.54 -1.47
N GLN A 109 -9.52 10.56 -0.17
CA GLN A 109 -10.19 11.40 0.84
C GLN A 109 -10.05 12.90 0.56
N THR A 110 -8.92 13.31 0.01
CA THR A 110 -8.64 14.71 -0.38
C THR A 110 -9.29 15.10 -1.71
N GLY A 111 -9.84 14.13 -2.44
CA GLY A 111 -10.41 14.34 -3.78
C GLY A 111 -9.37 14.52 -4.88
N ALA A 112 -8.07 14.35 -4.62
CA ALA A 112 -7.02 14.42 -5.63
C ALA A 112 -7.30 13.42 -6.78
N ALA A 113 -7.72 12.20 -6.42
CA ALA A 113 -8.06 11.15 -7.37
C ALA A 113 -9.21 11.52 -8.34
N ALA A 114 -10.13 12.40 -7.93
CA ALA A 114 -11.26 12.81 -8.76
C ALA A 114 -10.85 13.65 -9.98
N THR A 115 -9.62 14.18 -9.99
CA THR A 115 -9.09 14.99 -11.10
C THR A 115 -8.37 14.16 -12.16
N TRP A 116 -8.14 12.87 -11.91
CA TRP A 116 -7.31 12.04 -12.78
C TRP A 116 -8.09 11.36 -13.89
N PRO A 117 -7.47 11.15 -15.07
CA PRO A 117 -8.04 10.35 -16.15
C PRO A 117 -8.31 8.89 -15.77
N CYS A 118 -7.50 8.33 -14.87
CA CYS A 118 -7.66 6.98 -14.35
C CYS A 118 -7.03 6.85 -12.94
N PRO A 119 -7.40 5.80 -12.16
CA PRO A 119 -6.86 5.60 -10.81
C PRO A 119 -5.33 5.45 -10.76
N ALA A 120 -4.74 4.87 -11.80
CA ALA A 120 -3.31 4.59 -11.90
C ALA A 120 -2.42 5.84 -11.74
N HIS A 121 -2.93 7.04 -12.00
CA HIS A 121 -2.16 8.27 -11.83
C HIS A 121 -1.58 8.46 -10.41
N GLY A 122 -2.23 7.91 -9.38
CA GLY A 122 -1.75 7.98 -7.99
C GLY A 122 -0.51 7.14 -7.71
N GLU A 123 -0.22 6.13 -8.54
CA GLU A 123 0.87 5.15 -8.38
C GLU A 123 2.24 5.83 -8.33
N THR A 124 2.47 6.83 -9.19
CA THR A 124 3.78 7.49 -9.24
C THR A 124 4.17 8.08 -7.88
N GLU A 125 3.24 8.77 -7.23
CA GLU A 125 3.49 9.34 -5.90
C GLU A 125 3.66 8.25 -4.84
N ALA A 126 2.78 7.25 -4.83
CA ALA A 126 2.82 6.13 -3.89
C ALA A 126 4.15 5.37 -3.94
N TYR A 127 4.61 5.02 -5.15
CA TYR A 127 5.92 4.39 -5.34
C TYR A 127 7.07 5.27 -4.87
N LEU A 128 7.12 6.55 -5.29
CA LEU A 128 8.26 7.42 -5.00
C LEU A 128 8.39 7.73 -3.51
N LEU A 129 7.27 7.90 -2.80
CA LEU A 129 7.25 8.09 -1.35
C LEU A 129 7.66 6.82 -0.62
N GLY A 130 7.20 5.63 -1.04
CA GLY A 130 7.66 4.36 -0.47
C GLY A 130 9.18 4.18 -0.59
N GLY A 131 9.76 4.54 -1.74
CA GLY A 131 11.21 4.53 -1.91
C GLY A 131 11.95 5.55 -1.04
N ARG A 132 11.34 6.70 -0.73
CA ARG A 132 11.90 7.68 0.21
C ARG A 132 11.89 7.11 1.64
N TYR A 133 10.77 6.57 2.06
CA TYR A 133 10.60 5.94 3.37
C TYR A 133 11.68 4.89 3.64
N LEU A 134 11.87 3.94 2.70
CA LEU A 134 12.88 2.88 2.84
C LEU A 134 14.32 3.42 2.94
N ARG A 135 14.64 4.50 2.22
CA ARG A 135 15.97 5.13 2.32
C ARG A 135 16.20 5.77 3.69
N GLU A 136 15.18 6.39 4.27
CA GLU A 136 15.26 7.01 5.60
C GLU A 136 15.39 5.98 6.71
N THR A 137 14.71 4.84 6.58
CA THR A 137 14.85 3.70 7.49
C THR A 137 16.10 2.86 7.25
N ARG A 138 16.91 3.21 6.22
CA ARG A 138 18.11 2.49 5.79
C ARG A 138 17.82 1.02 5.44
N THR A 139 16.69 0.79 4.80
CA THR A 139 16.24 -0.51 4.31
C THR A 139 16.52 -0.61 2.82
N ASP A 140 17.06 -1.74 2.38
CA ASP A 140 17.25 -2.00 0.95
C ASP A 140 15.88 -2.06 0.25
N ASP A 141 15.76 -1.36 -0.87
CA ASP A 141 14.51 -1.30 -1.62
C ASP A 141 14.30 -2.62 -2.38
N PRO A 142 13.24 -3.39 -2.10
CA PRO A 142 12.99 -4.66 -2.77
C PRO A 142 12.57 -4.46 -4.23
N ILE A 143 12.22 -3.23 -4.63
CA ILE A 143 11.77 -2.91 -5.98
C ILE A 143 12.94 -2.40 -6.82
N PRO A 144 13.47 -3.21 -7.75
CA PRO A 144 14.56 -2.77 -8.61
C PRO A 144 14.07 -1.67 -9.54
N ASN A 145 14.79 -0.54 -9.59
CA ASN A 145 14.45 0.60 -10.45
C ASN A 145 13.02 1.14 -10.20
N ARG A 146 12.70 1.45 -8.95
CA ARG A 146 11.41 2.00 -8.52
C ARG A 146 10.86 3.14 -9.38
N THR A 147 11.71 4.05 -9.86
CA THR A 147 11.27 5.15 -10.76
C THR A 147 10.68 4.62 -12.07
N PHE A 148 11.23 3.54 -12.64
CA PHE A 148 10.67 2.90 -13.81
C PHE A 148 9.28 2.32 -13.50
N TRP A 149 9.13 1.60 -12.39
CA TRP A 149 7.84 1.01 -12.00
C TRP A 149 6.79 2.06 -11.64
N ALA A 150 7.19 3.13 -10.94
CA ALA A 150 6.33 4.28 -10.63
C ALA A 150 5.70 4.89 -11.88
N HIS A 151 6.46 4.97 -12.97
CA HIS A 151 5.96 5.45 -14.26
C HIS A 151 5.19 4.37 -15.02
N ALA A 152 5.65 3.12 -15.01
CA ALA A 152 5.01 2.04 -15.74
C ALA A 152 3.59 1.76 -15.20
N TYR A 153 3.43 1.74 -13.88
CA TYR A 153 2.14 1.53 -13.23
C TYR A 153 1.23 2.74 -13.24
N SER A 154 1.74 3.96 -13.52
CA SER A 154 0.91 5.15 -13.63
C SER A 154 0.28 5.38 -15.01
N ILE A 155 0.49 4.48 -15.96
CA ILE A 155 -0.04 4.59 -17.32
C ILE A 155 -1.46 4.02 -17.35
N CYS A 156 -2.39 4.82 -17.89
CA CYS A 156 -3.66 4.35 -18.44
C CYS A 156 -3.42 3.87 -19.91
#